data_AF-A0A3N5P8C0-F1
#
_entry.id   AF-A0A3N5P8C0-F1
#
_cell.length_a   1.000
_cell.length_b   1.000
_cell.length_c   1.000
_cell.angle_alpha   90.00
_cell.angle_beta   90.00
_cell.angle_gamma   90.00
#
_symmetry.space_group_name_H-M   'P 1'
#
loop_
_entity.id
_entity.type
_entity.pdbx_description
1 polymer ?
#
loop_
_entity_poly.entity_id
_entity_poly.type
_entity_poly.pdbx_seq_one_letter_code
_entity_poly.pdbx_strand_id
1 'polypeptide(L)'
;MQPNSYRDALSYLYSFTDYEKRGFAAYAPEFYNLDRMRHFLALLGDPQQAFSSLHIAGTKGKGSTAALAESILRAAGLKTGLYTSPHLHSFRERMQVGGALIPEADVVRLVEMARPLVGRVADITTFEIMTGLAFAWFA
;
A
#
# COMPACT_ATOMS: atom_id res chain seq x y z
N MET A 1 -3.11 -5.83 26.16
CA MET A 1 -2.63 -6.41 24.88
C MET A 1 -1.32 -5.70 24.57
N GLN A 2 -0.18 -6.39 24.48
CA GLN A 2 1.08 -5.72 24.12
C GLN A 2 0.89 -5.02 22.77
N PRO A 3 1.36 -3.78 22.58
CA PRO A 3 1.35 -3.19 21.25
C PRO A 3 2.22 -4.08 20.36
N ASN A 4 1.63 -4.67 19.31
CA ASN A 4 2.37 -5.49 18.36
C ASN A 4 3.55 -4.68 17.83
N SER A 5 4.75 -5.27 17.80
CA SER A 5 5.94 -4.56 17.35
C SER A 5 5.86 -4.28 15.85
N TYR A 6 6.63 -3.30 15.36
CA TYR A 6 6.76 -3.06 13.92
C TYR A 6 7.14 -4.32 13.15
N ARG A 7 8.02 -5.16 13.73
CA ARG A 7 8.39 -6.46 13.17
C ARG A 7 7.18 -7.39 13.06
N ASP A 8 6.33 -7.48 14.08
CA ASP A 8 5.14 -8.35 14.06
C ASP A 8 4.12 -7.89 13.02
N ALA A 9 3.96 -6.56 12.86
CA ALA A 9 3.11 -5.98 11.83
C ALA A 9 3.60 -6.37 10.43
N LEU A 10 4.91 -6.28 10.17
CA LEU A 10 5.50 -6.72 8.90
C LEU A 10 5.39 -8.24 8.70
N SER A 11 5.65 -9.04 9.75
CA SER A 11 5.49 -10.49 9.70
C SER A 11 4.06 -10.90 9.36
N TYR A 12 3.07 -10.18 9.88
CA TYR A 12 1.67 -10.39 9.50
C TYR A 12 1.43 -10.06 8.01
N LEU A 13 1.86 -8.89 7.53
CA LEU A 13 1.69 -8.51 6.12
C LEU A 13 2.33 -9.53 5.17
N TYR A 14 3.53 -9.99 5.47
CA TYR A 14 4.26 -10.94 4.63
C TYR A 14 3.80 -12.40 4.78
N SER A 15 2.85 -12.69 5.66
CA SER A 15 2.25 -14.02 5.77
C SER A 15 1.24 -14.33 4.65
N PHE A 16 0.75 -13.31 3.95
CA PHE A 16 -0.20 -13.44 2.86
C PHE A 16 0.49 -13.77 1.53
N THR A 17 -0.31 -14.20 0.54
CA THR A 17 0.18 -14.53 -0.80
C THR A 17 0.82 -13.30 -1.45
N ASP A 18 2.09 -13.46 -1.83
CA ASP A 18 2.89 -12.43 -2.47
C ASP A 18 3.21 -12.84 -3.91
N TYR A 19 2.42 -12.35 -4.86
CA TYR A 19 2.66 -12.57 -6.28
C TYR A 19 3.84 -11.73 -6.82
N GLU A 20 4.28 -10.66 -6.15
CA GLU A 20 5.51 -9.94 -6.53
C GLU A 20 6.72 -10.90 -6.45
N LYS A 21 6.67 -11.91 -5.57
CA LYS A 21 7.74 -12.91 -5.36
C LYS A 21 7.59 -14.21 -6.16
N ARG A 22 6.39 -14.54 -6.66
CA ARG A 22 6.12 -15.83 -7.34
C ARG A 22 6.41 -15.84 -8.85
N GLY A 23 6.75 -14.70 -9.45
CA GLY A 23 7.05 -14.62 -10.89
C GLY A 23 5.84 -14.85 -11.80
N PHE A 24 6.06 -14.74 -13.12
CA PHE A 24 5.05 -14.67 -14.20
C PHE A 24 4.11 -15.89 -14.35
N ALA A 25 4.08 -16.84 -13.42
CA ALA A 25 3.20 -18.02 -13.49
C ALA A 25 1.75 -17.78 -13.01
N ALA A 26 1.42 -16.56 -12.56
CA ALA A 26 0.12 -16.21 -11.96
C ALA A 26 -0.89 -15.50 -12.90
N TYR A 27 -0.64 -15.48 -14.21
CA TYR A 27 -1.51 -14.82 -15.21
C TYR A 27 -2.73 -15.66 -15.62
N ALA A 28 -3.27 -16.51 -14.74
CA ALA A 28 -4.56 -17.13 -15.03
C ALA A 28 -5.66 -16.04 -14.88
N PRO A 29 -6.55 -15.85 -15.87
CA PRO A 29 -7.57 -14.79 -15.86
C PRO A 29 -8.45 -14.78 -14.61
N GLU A 30 -8.65 -15.96 -14.01
CA GLU A 30 -9.39 -16.17 -12.76
C GLU A 30 -8.79 -15.45 -11.53
N PHE A 31 -7.49 -15.16 -11.52
CA PHE A 31 -6.86 -14.36 -10.46
C PHE A 31 -6.85 -12.86 -10.77
N TYR A 32 -7.21 -12.46 -11.99
CA TYR A 32 -7.14 -11.10 -12.50
C TYR A 32 -8.49 -10.37 -12.37
N ASN A 33 -8.98 -10.24 -11.14
CA ASN A 33 -10.12 -9.38 -10.83
C ASN A 33 -9.78 -8.41 -9.69
N LEU A 34 -10.50 -7.28 -9.66
CA LEU A 34 -10.34 -6.25 -8.63
C LEU A 34 -11.35 -6.42 -7.50
N ASP A 35 -12.11 -7.51 -7.46
CA ASP A 35 -13.27 -7.62 -6.56
C ASP A 35 -12.83 -7.76 -5.11
N ARG A 36 -11.73 -8.49 -4.84
CA ARG A 36 -11.10 -8.54 -3.52
C ARG A 36 -10.66 -7.15 -3.05
N MET A 37 -9.93 -6.43 -3.90
CA MET A 37 -9.46 -5.09 -3.60
C MET A 37 -10.62 -4.12 -3.36
N ARG A 38 -11.64 -4.13 -4.21
CA ARG A 38 -12.85 -3.30 -4.07
C ARG A 38 -13.59 -3.61 -2.78
N HIS A 39 -13.76 -4.89 -2.44
CA HIS A 39 -14.39 -5.29 -1.19
C HIS A 39 -13.57 -4.79 0.01
N PHE A 40 -12.24 -4.95 -0.02
CA PHE A 40 -11.37 -4.45 1.04
C PHE A 40 -11.44 -2.93 1.21
N LEU A 41 -11.47 -2.16 0.11
CA LEU A 41 -11.59 -0.71 0.16
C LEU A 41 -12.95 -0.24 0.70
N ALA A 42 -14.03 -0.92 0.31
CA ALA A 42 -15.36 -0.65 0.86
C ALA A 42 -15.39 -0.88 2.38
N LEU A 43 -14.72 -1.94 2.88
CA LEU A 43 -14.56 -2.19 4.32
C LEU A 43 -13.74 -1.11 5.04
N LEU A 44 -12.78 -0.49 4.34
CA LEU A 44 -11.96 0.62 4.84
C LEU A 44 -12.68 1.98 4.76
N GLY A 45 -13.91 2.04 4.24
CA GLY A 45 -14.65 3.30 4.07
C GLY A 45 -14.23 4.09 2.83
N ASP A 46 -13.77 3.41 1.78
CA ASP A 46 -13.38 4.00 0.50
C ASP A 46 -12.35 5.14 0.57
N PRO A 47 -11.22 4.97 1.29
CA PRO A 47 -10.23 6.04 1.49
C PRO A 47 -9.62 6.56 0.19
N GLN A 48 -9.61 5.75 -0.88
CA GLN A 48 -9.14 6.15 -2.21
C GLN A 48 -9.96 7.29 -2.84
N GLN A 49 -11.14 7.60 -2.30
CA GLN A 49 -12.00 8.69 -2.79
C GLN A 49 -11.73 10.03 -2.10
N ALA A 50 -10.88 10.05 -1.05
CA ALA A 50 -10.62 11.26 -0.25
C ALA A 50 -9.58 12.21 -0.88
N PHE A 51 -8.90 11.81 -1.95
CA PHE A 51 -7.81 12.58 -2.55
C PHE A 51 -7.72 12.38 -4.07
N SER A 52 -7.16 13.39 -4.76
CA SER A 52 -6.80 13.29 -6.18
C SER A 52 -5.57 12.42 -6.37
N SER A 53 -5.57 11.58 -7.40
CA SER A 53 -4.50 10.60 -7.67
C SER A 53 -3.82 10.81 -9.02
N LEU A 54 -2.50 10.71 -9.04
CA LEU A 54 -1.71 10.51 -10.26
C LEU A 54 -1.32 9.03 -10.36
N HIS A 55 -1.90 8.30 -11.31
CA HIS A 55 -1.64 6.86 -11.49
C HIS A 55 -0.57 6.63 -12.56
N ILE A 56 0.54 6.00 -12.19
CA ILE A 56 1.70 5.78 -13.06
C ILE A 56 1.91 4.29 -13.31
N ALA A 57 1.79 3.88 -14.58
CA ALA A 57 2.05 2.51 -15.05
C ALA A 57 3.16 2.49 -16.11
N GLY A 58 3.78 1.32 -16.33
CA GLY A 58 4.84 1.14 -17.33
C GLY A 58 5.91 0.12 -16.94
N THR A 59 6.73 -0.30 -17.89
CA THR A 59 7.75 -1.34 -17.65
C THR A 59 8.96 -0.81 -16.88
N LYS A 60 9.39 0.42 -17.16
CA LYS A 60 10.56 1.08 -16.54
C LYS A 60 10.23 2.52 -16.17
N GLY A 61 10.97 3.10 -15.24
CA GLY A 61 10.88 4.53 -14.90
C GLY A 61 9.74 4.91 -13.93
N LYS A 62 8.76 4.03 -13.65
CA LYS A 62 7.61 4.33 -12.77
C LYS A 62 7.99 5.02 -11.45
N GLY A 63 8.92 4.43 -10.70
CA GLY A 63 9.36 4.96 -9.41
C GLY A 63 10.01 6.34 -9.55
N SER A 64 10.90 6.51 -10.53
CA SER A 64 11.54 7.80 -10.81
C SER A 64 10.54 8.87 -11.25
N THR A 65 9.58 8.52 -12.11
CA THR A 65 8.51 9.44 -12.54
C THR A 65 7.60 9.82 -11.37
N ALA A 66 7.23 8.86 -10.51
CA ALA A 66 6.41 9.12 -9.34
C ALA A 66 7.11 10.04 -8.32
N ALA A 67 8.40 9.77 -8.04
CA ALA A 67 9.21 10.60 -7.16
C ALA A 67 9.42 12.02 -7.71
N LEU A 68 9.64 12.15 -9.02
CA LEU A 68 9.76 13.46 -9.67
C LEU A 68 8.45 14.25 -9.59
N ALA A 69 7.33 13.60 -9.89
CA ALA A 69 6.01 14.23 -9.82
C ALA A 69 5.66 14.67 -8.39
N GLU A 70 5.89 13.80 -7.39
CA GLU A 70 5.74 14.14 -5.96
C GLU A 70 6.55 15.38 -5.60
N SER A 71 7.83 15.41 -5.98
CA SER A 71 8.74 16.49 -5.61
C SER A 71 8.31 17.83 -6.21
N ILE A 72 7.86 17.83 -7.47
CA ILE A 72 7.34 19.02 -8.15
C ILE A 72 6.07 19.52 -7.46
N LEU A 73 5.10 18.63 -7.20
CA LEU A 73 3.84 19.00 -6.58
C LEU A 73 4.03 19.50 -5.14
N ARG A 74 4.93 18.88 -4.39
CA ARG A 74 5.31 19.33 -3.05
C ARG A 74 6.00 20.68 -3.07
N ALA A 75 6.94 20.90 -4.01
CA ALA A 75 7.58 22.19 -4.19
C ALA A 75 6.60 23.31 -4.59
N ALA A 76 5.49 22.94 -5.25
CA ALA A 76 4.38 23.85 -5.55
C ALA A 76 3.44 24.12 -4.36
N GLY A 77 3.73 23.58 -3.17
CA GLY A 77 2.97 23.84 -1.93
C GLY A 77 1.81 22.89 -1.66
N LEU A 78 1.66 21.80 -2.42
CA LEU A 78 0.62 20.80 -2.18
C LEU A 78 1.03 19.80 -1.09
N LYS A 79 0.04 19.32 -0.32
CA LYS A 79 0.22 18.15 0.56
C LYS A 79 0.20 16.89 -0.32
N THR A 80 1.33 16.20 -0.40
CA THR A 80 1.54 15.05 -1.28
C THR A 80 1.65 13.74 -0.51
N GLY A 81 1.13 12.67 -1.11
CA GLY A 81 1.41 11.29 -0.75
C GLY A 81 2.12 10.57 -1.90
N LEU A 82 3.02 9.65 -1.59
CA LEU A 82 3.73 8.83 -2.57
C LEU A 82 3.68 7.36 -2.16
N TYR A 83 3.13 6.52 -3.04
CA TYR A 83 3.11 5.07 -2.90
C TYR A 83 3.94 4.43 -4.02
N THR A 84 4.97 3.65 -3.66
CA THR A 84 5.85 2.97 -4.63
C THR A 84 6.21 1.55 -4.21
N SER A 85 6.56 0.69 -5.17
CA SER A 85 7.06 -0.67 -4.93
C SER A 85 8.11 -1.10 -5.97
N PRO A 86 9.00 -2.05 -5.63
CA PRO A 86 9.30 -2.55 -4.28
C PRO A 86 10.11 -1.52 -3.46
N HIS A 87 10.28 -1.76 -2.16
CA HIS A 87 11.27 -1.04 -1.33
C HIS A 87 12.66 -1.68 -1.44
N LEU A 88 13.71 -0.93 -1.09
CA LEU A 88 15.09 -1.40 -1.10
C LEU A 88 15.62 -1.76 0.30
N HIS A 89 15.43 -0.89 1.29
CA HIS A 89 15.97 -1.11 2.64
C HIS A 89 14.87 -1.25 3.70
N SER A 90 13.81 -0.46 3.61
CA SER A 90 12.73 -0.45 4.58
C SER A 90 11.37 -0.44 3.91
N PHE A 91 10.43 -1.23 4.43
CA PHE A 91 9.03 -1.21 4.01
C PHE A 91 8.44 0.21 3.98
N ARG A 92 8.90 1.07 4.90
CA ARG A 92 8.45 2.47 5.01
C ARG A 92 8.73 3.29 3.75
N GLU A 93 9.71 2.91 2.92
CA GLU A 93 9.96 3.55 1.62
C GLU A 93 8.75 3.48 0.69
N ARG A 94 7.90 2.46 0.85
CA ARG A 94 6.70 2.29 0.05
C ARG A 94 5.69 3.42 0.27
N MET A 95 5.68 4.10 1.41
CA MET A 95 4.67 5.11 1.76
C MET A 95 5.31 6.38 2.34
N GLN A 96 5.11 7.50 1.65
CA GLN A 96 5.62 8.80 2.10
C GLN A 96 4.52 9.85 2.08
N VAL A 97 4.59 10.80 3.02
CA VAL A 97 3.75 12.00 3.05
C VAL A 97 4.67 13.20 3.20
N GLY A 98 4.54 14.19 2.30
CA GLY A 98 5.40 15.38 2.31
C GLY A 98 6.90 15.05 2.16
N GLY A 99 7.25 13.97 1.46
CA GLY A 99 8.63 13.48 1.32
C GLY A 99 9.20 12.74 2.55
N ALA A 100 8.42 12.56 3.61
CA ALA A 100 8.84 11.82 4.81
C ALA A 100 8.27 10.39 4.81
N LEU A 101 9.11 9.41 5.16
CA LEU A 101 8.69 8.02 5.33
C LEU A 101 7.63 7.88 6.44
N ILE A 102 6.62 7.03 6.22
CA ILE A 102 5.66 6.68 7.27
C ILE A 102 6.37 6.22 8.57
N PRO A 103 5.98 6.69 9.77
CA PRO A 103 6.54 6.21 11.03
C PRO A 103 6.23 4.72 11.29
N GLU A 104 7.12 4.01 11.98
CA GLU A 104 6.88 2.60 12.34
C GLU A 104 5.61 2.41 13.17
N ALA A 105 5.35 3.33 14.10
CA ALA A 105 4.14 3.33 14.92
C ALA A 105 2.87 3.46 14.07
N ASP A 106 2.90 4.25 13.00
CA ASP A 106 1.77 4.39 12.08
C ASP A 106 1.58 3.14 11.21
N VAL A 107 2.67 2.46 10.81
CA VAL A 107 2.56 1.15 10.15
C VAL A 107 1.86 0.15 11.07
N VAL A 108 2.28 0.07 12.34
CA VAL A 108 1.63 -0.81 13.34
C VAL A 108 0.15 -0.45 13.49
N ARG A 109 -0.17 0.83 13.67
CA ARG A 109 -1.54 1.31 13.82
C ARG A 109 -2.43 0.95 12.63
N LEU A 110 -1.94 1.15 11.42
CA LEU A 110 -2.67 0.83 10.19
C LEU A 110 -2.89 -0.68 10.02
N VAL A 111 -1.87 -1.49 10.31
CA VAL A 111 -1.97 -2.95 10.26
C VAL A 111 -2.98 -3.47 11.27
N GLU A 112 -2.94 -2.99 12.52
CA GLU A 112 -3.88 -3.45 13.55
C GLU A 112 -5.32 -3.00 13.27
N MET A 113 -5.51 -1.80 12.72
CA MET A 113 -6.81 -1.34 12.24
C MET A 113 -7.35 -2.23 11.11
N ALA A 114 -6.51 -2.59 10.14
CA ALA A 114 -6.92 -3.38 8.99
C ALA A 114 -7.08 -4.88 9.28
N ARG A 115 -6.35 -5.43 10.26
CA ARG A 115 -6.34 -6.86 10.62
C ARG A 115 -7.74 -7.53 10.67
N PRO A 116 -8.75 -6.98 11.40
CA PRO A 116 -10.09 -7.57 11.41
C PRO A 116 -10.82 -7.48 10.06
N LEU A 117 -10.48 -6.50 9.22
CA LEU A 117 -11.09 -6.30 7.90
C LEU A 117 -10.47 -7.24 6.86
N VAL A 118 -9.16 -7.44 6.92
CA VAL A 118 -8.42 -8.40 6.09
C VAL A 118 -8.99 -9.81 6.26
N GLY A 119 -9.33 -10.21 7.49
CA GLY A 119 -9.96 -11.50 7.76
C GLY A 119 -11.34 -11.72 7.13
N ARG A 120 -11.97 -10.67 6.56
CA ARG A 120 -13.26 -10.74 5.87
C ARG A 120 -13.14 -10.85 4.35
N VAL A 121 -11.93 -10.81 3.81
CA VAL A 121 -11.66 -10.88 2.37
C VAL A 121 -10.83 -12.13 2.08
N ALA A 122 -11.49 -13.17 1.56
CA ALA A 122 -10.81 -14.40 1.17
C ALA A 122 -9.73 -14.14 0.11
N ASP A 123 -8.61 -14.85 0.23
CA ASP A 123 -7.49 -14.84 -0.72
C ASP A 123 -6.88 -13.47 -1.01
N ILE A 124 -7.10 -12.48 -0.13
CA ILE A 124 -6.49 -11.16 -0.26
C ILE A 124 -4.96 -11.27 -0.22
N THR A 125 -4.31 -10.55 -1.12
CA THR A 125 -2.88 -10.60 -1.31
C THR A 125 -2.14 -9.57 -0.47
N THR A 126 -0.86 -9.82 -0.22
CA THR A 126 0.02 -8.86 0.45
C THR A 126 -0.04 -7.49 -0.25
N PHE A 127 -0.04 -7.46 -1.59
CA PHE A 127 -0.08 -6.23 -2.37
C PHE A 127 -1.41 -5.46 -2.21
N GLU A 128 -2.54 -6.15 -2.22
CA GLU A 128 -3.87 -5.55 -2.00
C GLU A 128 -3.96 -4.93 -0.59
N ILE A 129 -3.47 -5.64 0.44
CA ILE A 129 -3.43 -5.12 1.81
C ILE A 129 -2.56 -3.86 1.87
N MET A 130 -1.31 -3.94 1.39
CA MET A 130 -0.37 -2.80 1.40
C MET A 130 -0.94 -1.58 0.69
N THR A 131 -1.63 -1.78 -0.42
CA THR A 131 -2.26 -0.71 -1.20
C THR A 131 -3.42 -0.07 -0.42
N GLY A 132 -4.26 -0.87 0.24
CA GLY A 132 -5.33 -0.34 1.09
C GLY A 132 -4.80 0.44 2.29
N LEU A 133 -3.70 -0.02 2.92
CA LEU A 133 -3.04 0.73 3.99
C LEU A 133 -2.48 2.07 3.51
N ALA A 134 -1.89 2.11 2.32
CA ALA A 134 -1.39 3.35 1.72
C ALA A 134 -2.52 4.35 1.50
N PHE A 135 -3.66 3.92 0.94
CA PHE A 135 -4.83 4.78 0.79
C PHE A 135 -5.38 5.27 2.13
N ALA A 136 -5.50 4.37 3.12
CA ALA A 136 -5.96 4.75 4.46
C ALA A 136 -4.99 5.71 5.18
N TRP A 137 -3.70 5.67 4.85
CA TRP A 137 -2.71 6.62 5.39
C TRP A 137 -2.81 8.01 4.76
N PHE A 138 -3.18 8.08 3.48
CA PHE A 138 -3.27 9.35 2.74
C PHE A 138 -4.57 10.12 2.99
N ALA A 139 -5.63 9.46 3.45
CA ALA A 139 -6.93 10.03 3.76
C ALA A 139 -6.96 10.63 5.18
#